data_AF-A0A2J6HQ74-F1
#
_entry.id   AF-A0A2J6HQ74-F1
#
_cell.length_a   1.000
_cell.length_b   1.000
_cell.length_c   1.000
_cell.angle_alpha   90.00
_cell.angle_beta   90.00
_cell.angle_gamma   90.00
#
_symmetry.space_group_name_H-M   'P 1'
#
loop_
_entity.id
_entity.type
_entity.pdbx_description
1 polymer ?
#
loop_
_entity_poly.entity_id
_entity_poly.type
_entity_poly.pdbx_seq_one_letter_code
_entity_poly.pdbx_strand_id
1 'polypeptide(L)'
;MKNLFKLEIISTTKVLNKEEQALLRNTLKPILKWQSIKSMCLEEKELFIEYNPDLFNLESFKMVLIDIGFPLIAESSFSSTSTIGA
;
A
#
# COMPACT_ATOMS: atom_id res chain seq x y z
N MET A 1 -10.29 -17.40 18.58
CA MET A 1 -9.14 -17.26 17.66
C MET A 1 -8.81 -15.78 17.56
N LYS A 2 -7.59 -15.34 17.92
CA LYS A 2 -7.18 -13.95 17.65
C LYS A 2 -6.88 -13.84 16.17
N ASN A 3 -7.51 -12.90 15.48
CA ASN A 3 -7.19 -12.63 14.08
C ASN A 3 -5.86 -11.88 14.06
N LEU A 4 -4.80 -12.54 13.61
CA LEU A 4 -3.43 -12.00 13.60
C LEU A 4 -3.16 -11.07 12.40
N PHE A 5 -4.14 -10.93 11.51
CA PHE A 5 -3.98 -10.18 10.27
C PHE A 5 -4.87 -8.95 10.27
N LYS A 6 -4.31 -7.84 9.78
CA LYS A 6 -4.98 -6.56 9.56
C LYS A 6 -5.19 -6.35 8.07
N LEU A 7 -6.38 -5.88 7.69
CA LEU A 7 -6.69 -5.43 6.34
C LEU A 7 -6.49 -3.92 6.26
N GLU A 8 -5.81 -3.47 5.21
CA GLU A 8 -5.62 -2.07 4.88
C GLU A 8 -5.99 -1.81 3.42
N ILE A 9 -6.50 -0.62 3.15
CA ILE A 9 -6.90 -0.18 1.82
C ILE A 9 -5.99 0.98 1.43
N ILE A 10 -5.32 0.84 0.29
CA ILE A 10 -4.43 1.86 -0.28
C ILE A 10 -5.08 2.37 -1.56
N SER A 11 -5.52 3.62 -1.55
CA SER A 11 -6.14 4.22 -2.73
C SER A 11 -5.11 4.70 -3.74
N THR A 12 -5.46 4.60 -5.03
CA THR A 12 -4.66 5.11 -6.13
C THR A 12 -5.08 6.53 -6.52
N THR A 13 -4.17 7.30 -7.11
CA THR A 13 -4.41 8.66 -7.59
C THR A 13 -5.35 8.72 -8.81
N LYS A 14 -5.55 7.58 -9.48
CA LYS A 14 -6.39 7.45 -10.66
C LYS A 14 -7.04 6.07 -10.73
N VAL A 15 -8.14 5.97 -11.45
CA VAL A 15 -8.73 4.69 -11.84
C VAL A 15 -7.80 3.99 -12.83
N LEU A 16 -7.45 2.74 -12.53
CA LEU A 16 -6.57 1.93 -13.37
C LEU A 16 -7.38 1.18 -14.41
N ASN A 17 -6.97 1.27 -15.67
CA ASN A 17 -7.53 0.44 -16.72
C ASN A 17 -7.04 -1.03 -16.61
N LYS A 18 -7.59 -1.94 -17.42
CA LYS A 18 -7.27 -3.37 -17.35
C LYS A 18 -5.79 -3.68 -17.61
N GLU A 19 -5.14 -2.94 -18.50
CA GLU A 19 -3.71 -3.13 -18.83
C GLU A 19 -2.81 -2.66 -17.67
N GLU A 20 -3.12 -1.50 -17.10
CA GLU A 20 -2.42 -0.95 -15.93
C GLU A 20 -2.56 -1.89 -14.71
N GLN A 21 -3.77 -2.40 -14.47
CA GLN A 21 -4.01 -3.38 -13.42
C GLN A 21 -3.19 -4.66 -13.64
N ALA A 22 -3.12 -5.16 -14.88
CA ALA A 22 -2.34 -6.36 -15.20
C ALA A 22 -0.84 -6.14 -15.00
N LEU A 23 -0.31 -5.00 -15.43
CA LEU A 23 1.07 -4.62 -15.23
C LEU A 23 1.42 -4.54 -13.74
N LEU A 24 0.63 -3.80 -12.96
CA LEU A 24 0.85 -3.64 -11.52
C LEU A 24 0.72 -4.97 -10.77
N ARG A 25 -0.26 -5.81 -11.12
CA ARG A 25 -0.38 -7.17 -10.54
C ARG A 25 0.89 -8.00 -10.79
N ASN A 26 1.48 -7.90 -11.97
CA ASN A 26 2.75 -8.58 -12.27
C ASN A 26 3.90 -8.02 -11.43
N THR A 27 3.97 -6.70 -11.27
CA THR A 27 4.98 -6.02 -10.43
C THR A 27 4.83 -6.35 -8.94
N LEU A 28 3.59 -6.52 -8.44
CA LEU A 28 3.29 -6.83 -7.04
C LEU A 28 3.46 -8.33 -6.71
N LYS A 29 3.44 -9.21 -7.72
CA LYS A 29 3.52 -10.67 -7.56
C LYS A 29 4.73 -11.16 -6.75
N PRO A 30 5.94 -10.59 -6.86
CA PRO A 30 7.07 -10.95 -6.01
C PRO A 30 6.85 -10.53 -4.54
N ILE A 31 6.18 -9.42 -4.30
CA ILE A 31 5.95 -8.88 -2.96
C ILE A 31 4.90 -9.72 -2.20
N LEU A 32 3.92 -10.28 -2.91
CA LEU A 32 2.97 -11.27 -2.39
C LEU A 32 3.64 -12.49 -1.73
N LYS A 33 4.92 -12.77 -2.00
CA LYS A 33 5.66 -13.89 -1.40
C LYS A 33 6.24 -13.56 -0.01
N TRP A 34 6.08 -12.34 0.47
CA TRP A 34 6.56 -11.95 1.79
C TRP A 34 5.74 -12.67 2.87
N GLN A 35 6.40 -13.33 3.82
CA GLN A 35 5.75 -14.12 4.87
C GLN A 35 4.80 -13.30 5.75
N SER A 36 4.95 -11.98 5.75
CA SER A 36 4.15 -11.04 6.51
C SER A 36 2.88 -10.59 5.79
N ILE A 37 2.72 -10.90 4.50
CA ILE A 37 1.51 -10.63 3.70
C ILE A 37 0.72 -11.93 3.55
N LYS A 38 -0.56 -11.89 3.92
CA LYS A 38 -1.49 -13.00 3.74
C LYS A 38 -2.20 -12.95 2.40
N SER A 39 -2.67 -11.77 2.01
CA SER A 39 -3.36 -11.57 0.73
C SER A 39 -3.20 -10.15 0.21
N MET A 40 -3.27 -10.00 -1.11
CA MET A 40 -3.23 -8.69 -1.78
C MET A 40 -4.17 -8.73 -2.99
N CYS A 41 -5.04 -7.73 -3.11
CA CYS A 41 -5.98 -7.60 -4.23
C CYS A 41 -5.96 -6.18 -4.77
N LEU A 42 -5.84 -6.02 -6.08
CA LEU A 42 -5.92 -4.73 -6.76
C LEU A 42 -7.24 -4.68 -7.54
N GLU A 43 -8.09 -3.71 -7.23
CA GLU A 43 -9.40 -3.47 -7.83
C GLU A 43 -9.50 -1.99 -8.21
N GLU A 44 -9.57 -1.71 -9.51
CA GLU A 44 -9.75 -0.37 -10.10
C GLU A 44 -8.90 0.77 -9.50
N LYS A 45 -9.30 1.30 -8.34
CA LYS A 45 -8.68 2.43 -7.65
C LYS A 45 -8.11 2.08 -6.26
N GLU A 46 -8.15 0.82 -5.86
CA GLU A 46 -7.83 0.40 -4.49
C GLU A 46 -6.97 -0.87 -4.49
N LEU A 47 -5.93 -0.83 -3.66
CA LEU A 47 -5.11 -1.99 -3.31
C LEU A 47 -5.47 -2.41 -1.89
N PHE A 48 -6.06 -3.59 -1.78
CA PHE A 48 -6.36 -4.27 -0.53
C PHE A 48 -5.15 -5.10 -0.14
N ILE A 49 -4.66 -4.92 1.09
CA ILE A 49 -3.57 -5.72 1.63
C ILE A 49 -3.94 -6.26 3.00
N GLU A 50 -3.84 -7.57 3.15
CA GLU A 50 -3.99 -8.25 4.43
C GLU A 50 -2.61 -8.71 4.91
N TYR A 51 -2.17 -8.21 6.07
CA TYR A 51 -0.82 -8.44 6.58
C TYR A 51 -0.79 -8.66 8.09
N ASN A 52 0.29 -9.27 8.58
CA ASN A 52 0.57 -9.39 10.02
C ASN A 52 1.28 -8.12 10.52
N PRO A 53 0.64 -7.28 11.35
CA PRO A 53 1.22 -6.01 11.82
C PRO A 53 2.47 -6.18 12.70
N ASP A 54 2.70 -7.37 13.28
CA ASP A 54 3.90 -7.65 14.08
C ASP A 54 5.14 -7.90 13.19
N LEU A 55 4.93 -8.23 11.91
CA LEU A 55 5.98 -8.61 10.96
C LEU A 55 6.02 -7.71 9.70
N PHE A 56 5.08 -6.78 9.57
CA PHE A 56 4.90 -5.94 8.39
C PHE A 56 4.80 -4.47 8.77
N ASN A 57 5.65 -3.63 8.17
CA ASN A 57 5.56 -2.18 8.27
C ASN A 57 4.83 -1.62 7.05
N LEU A 58 3.61 -1.13 7.25
CA LEU A 58 2.78 -0.56 6.20
C LEU A 58 3.41 0.69 5.56
N GLU A 59 4.02 1.57 6.35
CA GLU A 59 4.63 2.81 5.84
C GLU A 59 5.84 2.49 4.95
N SER A 60 6.69 1.55 5.36
CA SER A 60 7.78 1.08 4.52
C SER A 60 7.26 0.44 3.22
N PHE A 61 6.14 -0.29 3.29
CA PHE A 61 5.53 -0.86 2.09
C PHE A 61 4.98 0.21 1.14
N LYS A 62 4.35 1.28 1.65
CA LYS A 62 3.93 2.43 0.83
C LYS A 62 5.11 3.07 0.10
N MET A 63 6.27 3.18 0.74
CA MET A 63 7.49 3.67 0.08
C MET A 63 7.94 2.74 -1.06
N VAL A 64 7.92 1.42 -0.83
CA VAL A 64 8.21 0.42 -1.89
C VAL A 64 7.22 0.55 -3.05
N LEU A 65 5.94 0.78 -2.77
CA LEU A 65 4.91 1.01 -3.80
C LEU A 65 5.25 2.24 -4.65
N ILE A 66 5.69 3.34 -4.03
CA ILE A 66 6.11 4.55 -4.74
C ILE A 66 7.33 4.26 -5.64
N ASP A 67 8.33 3.54 -5.12
CA ASP A 67 9.56 3.22 -5.85
C ASP A 67 9.31 2.34 -7.08
N ILE A 68 8.31 1.45 -7.05
CA ILE A 68 7.90 0.63 -8.20
C ILE A 68 6.93 1.35 -9.15
N GLY A 69 6.63 2.62 -8.90
CA GLY A 69 5.72 3.43 -9.72
C GLY A 69 4.24 3.14 -9.51
N PHE A 70 3.86 2.56 -8.37
CA PHE A 70 2.45 2.38 -8.02
C PHE A 70 1.82 3.77 -7.78
N PRO A 71 0.66 4.08 -8.38
CA PRO A 71 0.06 5.41 -8.33
C PRO A 71 -0.67 5.63 -7.01
N LEU A 72 0.06 5.72 -5.91
CA LEU A 72 -0.46 5.85 -4.54
C LEU A 72 -0.93 7.27 -4.26
N ILE A 73 -2.11 7.46 -3.65
CA ILE A 73 -2.45 8.75 -3.03
C ILE A 73 -1.50 8.91 -1.85
N ALA A 74 -0.53 9.82 -1.98
CA ALA A 74 0.28 10.23 -0.84
C ALA A 74 -0.69 10.81 0.20
N GLU A 75 -0.97 10.06 1.26
CA GLU A 75 -1.56 10.64 2.46
C GLU A 75 -0.50 11.59 2.99
N SER A 76 -0.65 12.86 2.63
CA SER A 76 0.22 13.92 3.08
C SER A 76 -0.01 14.11 4.57
N SER A 77 0.58 13.26 5.42
CA SER A 77 0.94 13.68 6.76
C SER A 77 2.13 14.63 6.64
N PHE A 78 1.88 15.80 6.04
CA PHE A 78 2.57 17.00 6.50
C PHE A 78 2.20 17.13 7.97
N SER A 79 3.07 16.65 8.84
CA SER A 79 3.14 17.19 10.19
C SER A 79 3.45 18.67 10.02
N SER A 80 2.40 19.48 9.97
CA SER A 80 2.47 20.92 10.11
C SER A 80 2.92 21.21 11.54
N THR A 81 4.21 21.08 11.83
CA THR A 81 4.81 21.87 12.91
C THR A 81 5.24 23.20 12.33
N SER A 82 4.24 23.97 11.90
CA SER A 82 4.35 25.42 12.05
C SER A 82 4.33 25.68 13.55
N THR A 83 5.49 25.91 14.13
CA THR A 83 5.59 26.75 15.33
C THR A 83 6.51 27.89 14.98
N ILE A 84 5.87 28.97 14.56
CA ILE A 84 6.41 30.33 14.62
C ILE A 84 6.59 30.64 16.11
N GLY A 85 7.77 31.10 16.50
CA GLY A 85 8.03 31.50 17.88
C GLY A 85 9.32 32.29 18.02
N ALA A 86 9.20 33.60 17.74
CA ALA A 86 10.00 34.75 18.18
C ALA A 86 11.53 34.63 18.31
#